data_AF-A0A519ELW7-F1
#
_entry.id   AF-A0A519ELW7-F1
#
_cell.length_a   1.000
_cell.length_b   1.000
_cell.length_c   1.000
_cell.angle_alpha   90.00
_cell.angle_beta   90.00
_cell.angle_gamma   90.00
#
_symmetry.space_group_name_H-M   'P 1'
#
loop_
_entity.id
_entity.type
_entity.pdbx_description
1 polymer ?
#
loop_
_entity_poly.entity_id
_entity_poly.type
_entity_poly.pdbx_seq_one_letter_code
_entity_poly.pdbx_strand_id
1 'polypeptide(L)'
;LGRAAAAGLAQLDLSRLLGQALDAITAGNRHQALLDDVLAQVATVVEGEEVQARITEAIAREIKTLKYVGLDQMAARVATRKIVAAVAHTLAELAADPAHPLRRRFDAFMDDFVVRLKHDPEFRERGEQIRAELQAHPAVGEYLHGLWGELLAWLEDDLRRSDSTIGRRIATLAASAGQRLQQDEPFRRWINEQITDAAPLAIERYREDIRRYIVERVGQWNAEEMTLELERHIGRDLQFIRINGTLVGGLVGLLIHTVTQLLA
;
A
#
# COMPACT_ATOMS: atom_id res chain seq x y z
N LEU A 1 -16.14 1.23 -5.88
CA LEU A 1 -14.84 1.09 -5.19
C LEU A 1 -14.76 -0.19 -4.33
N GLY A 2 -15.81 -0.57 -3.57
CA GLY A 2 -15.82 -1.84 -2.82
C GLY A 2 -15.57 -3.11 -3.66
N ARG A 3 -16.11 -3.18 -4.89
CA ARG A 3 -15.79 -4.29 -5.83
C ARG A 3 -14.33 -4.32 -6.29
N ALA A 4 -13.65 -3.17 -6.34
CA ALA A 4 -12.23 -3.11 -6.72
C ALA A 4 -11.32 -3.49 -5.55
N ALA A 5 -11.69 -3.13 -4.31
CA ALA A 5 -11.02 -3.62 -3.10
C ALA A 5 -11.20 -5.14 -2.91
N ALA A 6 -12.42 -5.65 -3.14
CA ALA A 6 -12.71 -7.08 -3.13
C ALA A 6 -12.01 -7.84 -4.28
N ALA A 7 -11.92 -7.25 -5.47
CA ALA A 7 -11.16 -7.81 -6.59
C ALA A 7 -9.64 -7.77 -6.36
N GLY A 8 -9.13 -6.75 -5.65
CA GLY A 8 -7.73 -6.69 -5.22
C GLY A 8 -7.40 -7.80 -4.22
N LEU A 9 -8.27 -8.04 -3.23
CA LEU A 9 -8.21 -9.21 -2.35
C LEU A 9 -8.29 -10.53 -3.13
N ALA A 10 -8.87 -10.54 -4.34
CA ALA A 10 -8.97 -11.73 -5.16
C ALA A 10 -7.66 -12.12 -5.88
N GLN A 11 -6.67 -11.24 -5.93
CA GLN A 11 -5.38 -11.46 -6.60
C GLN A 11 -4.20 -11.60 -5.63
N LEU A 12 -4.45 -11.48 -4.32
CA LEU A 12 -3.40 -11.48 -3.31
C LEU A 12 -3.24 -12.86 -2.69
N ASP A 13 -2.04 -13.41 -2.78
CA ASP A 13 -1.61 -14.59 -2.02
C ASP A 13 -1.35 -14.16 -0.56
N LEU A 14 -2.33 -14.42 0.30
CA LEU A 14 -2.31 -13.97 1.70
C LEU A 14 -1.13 -14.57 2.47
N SER A 15 -0.79 -15.83 2.20
CA SER A 15 0.31 -16.53 2.87
C SER A 15 1.65 -15.91 2.50
N ARG A 16 1.84 -15.58 1.22
CA ARG A 16 3.05 -14.86 0.75
C ARG A 16 3.16 -13.46 1.33
N LEU A 17 2.06 -12.70 1.40
CA LEU A 17 2.05 -11.35 1.99
C LEU A 17 2.36 -11.38 3.50
N LEU A 18 1.75 -12.30 4.24
CA LEU A 18 2.04 -12.49 5.66
C LEU A 18 3.49 -12.92 5.86
N GLY A 19 4.03 -13.77 5.00
CA GLY A 19 5.45 -14.13 5.02
C GLY A 19 6.38 -12.94 4.75
N GLN A 20 6.03 -12.04 3.83
CA GLN A 20 6.80 -10.82 3.55
C GLN A 20 6.72 -9.79 4.69
N ALA A 21 5.53 -9.65 5.31
CA ALA A 21 5.35 -8.79 6.47
C ALA A 21 6.13 -9.31 7.68
N LEU A 22 6.09 -10.63 7.93
CA LEU A 22 6.86 -11.26 8.99
C LEU A 22 8.37 -11.15 8.72
N ASP A 23 8.85 -11.31 7.49
CA ASP A 23 10.23 -11.03 7.10
C ASP A 23 10.69 -9.62 7.52
N ALA A 24 9.85 -8.61 7.28
CA ALA A 24 10.18 -7.23 7.61
C ALA A 24 10.23 -6.99 9.13
N ILE A 25 9.50 -7.81 9.91
CA ILE A 25 9.47 -7.77 11.37
C ILE A 25 10.58 -8.64 11.97
N THR A 26 10.99 -9.74 11.34
CA THR A 26 12.12 -10.57 11.79
C THR A 26 13.46 -10.01 11.33
N ALA A 27 13.49 -9.18 10.28
CA ALA A 27 14.69 -8.50 9.79
C ALA A 27 15.41 -7.74 10.91
N GLY A 28 16.66 -8.10 11.16
CA GLY A 28 17.49 -7.50 12.22
C GLY A 28 17.10 -7.94 13.63
N ASN A 29 16.54 -9.14 13.81
CA ASN A 29 16.14 -9.72 15.10
C ASN A 29 15.05 -8.93 15.86
N ARG A 30 14.22 -8.14 15.18
CA ARG A 30 13.21 -7.32 15.88
C ARG A 30 12.07 -8.17 16.48
N HIS A 31 11.91 -9.42 16.06
CA HIS A 31 11.03 -10.39 16.72
C HIS A 31 11.48 -10.77 18.14
N GLN A 32 12.75 -10.55 18.50
CA GLN A 32 13.22 -10.73 19.88
C GLN A 32 12.64 -9.67 20.82
N ALA A 33 12.44 -8.43 20.34
CA ALA A 33 11.77 -7.40 21.15
C ALA A 33 10.30 -7.76 21.42
N LEU A 34 9.61 -8.35 20.44
CA LEU A 34 8.26 -8.87 20.63
C LEU A 34 8.26 -10.06 21.61
N LEU A 35 9.27 -10.93 21.55
CA LEU A 35 9.43 -12.01 22.51
C LEU A 35 9.61 -11.45 23.94
N ASP A 36 10.38 -10.38 24.12
CA ASP A 36 10.56 -9.74 25.43
C ASP A 36 9.22 -9.26 26.01
N ASP A 37 8.39 -8.59 25.20
CA ASP A 37 7.06 -8.11 25.59
C ASP A 37 6.13 -9.28 25.98
N VAL A 38 6.15 -10.36 25.19
CA VAL A 38 5.36 -11.57 25.48
C VAL A 38 5.83 -12.25 26.76
N LEU A 39 7.14 -12.38 26.97
CA LEU A 39 7.71 -12.97 28.19
C LEU A 39 7.30 -12.16 29.42
N ALA A 40 7.33 -10.82 29.33
CA ALA A 40 6.90 -9.94 30.42
C ALA A 40 5.39 -10.09 30.73
N GLN A 41 4.56 -10.19 29.69
CA GLN A 41 3.12 -10.37 29.86
C GLN A 41 2.78 -11.75 30.44
N VAL A 42 3.44 -12.81 29.98
CA VAL A 42 3.26 -14.17 30.51
C VAL A 42 3.71 -14.24 31.97
N ALA A 43 4.84 -13.61 32.32
CA ALA A 43 5.29 -13.52 33.71
C ALA A 43 4.22 -12.86 34.61
N THR A 44 3.66 -11.73 34.15
CA THR A 44 2.58 -11.02 34.86
C THR A 44 1.33 -11.89 35.04
N VAL A 45 0.93 -12.63 34.01
CA VAL A 45 -0.25 -13.51 34.04
C VAL A 45 -0.04 -14.69 34.99
N VAL A 46 1.15 -15.30 34.96
CA VAL A 46 1.48 -16.46 35.81
C VAL A 46 1.57 -16.08 37.29
N GLU A 47 2.02 -14.86 37.59
CA GLU A 47 2.05 -14.33 38.94
C GLU A 47 0.66 -13.92 39.47
N GLY A 48 -0.33 -13.72 38.58
CA GLY A 48 -1.69 -13.33 38.94
C GLY A 48 -2.41 -14.34 39.84
N GLU A 49 -3.08 -13.84 40.88
CA GLU A 49 -3.78 -14.66 41.88
C GLU A 49 -4.83 -15.60 41.27
N GLU A 50 -5.55 -15.14 40.24
CA GLU A 50 -6.57 -15.94 39.56
C GLU A 50 -5.98 -17.18 38.88
N VAL A 51 -4.85 -17.01 38.17
CA VAL A 51 -4.18 -18.11 37.47
C VAL A 51 -3.59 -19.09 38.47
N GLN A 52 -2.96 -18.60 39.55
CA GLN A 52 -2.46 -19.45 40.61
C GLN A 52 -3.58 -20.23 41.32
N ALA A 53 -4.74 -19.61 41.53
CA ALA A 53 -5.90 -20.28 42.12
C ALA A 53 -6.40 -21.42 41.20
N ARG A 54 -6.51 -21.17 39.90
CA ARG A 54 -6.90 -22.19 38.91
C ARG A 54 -5.88 -23.35 38.83
N ILE A 55 -4.58 -23.05 38.86
CA ILE A 55 -3.52 -24.06 38.88
C ILE A 55 -3.58 -24.88 40.18
N THR A 56 -3.76 -24.22 41.33
CA THR A 56 -3.92 -24.89 42.63
C THR A 56 -5.10 -25.84 42.61
N GLU A 57 -6.24 -25.41 42.08
CA GLU A 57 -7.43 -26.25 41.97
C GLU A 57 -7.20 -27.43 41.02
N ALA A 58 -6.55 -27.21 39.88
CA ALA A 58 -6.20 -28.27 38.94
C ALA A 58 -5.28 -29.33 39.57
N ILE A 59 -4.26 -28.90 40.30
CA ILE A 59 -3.34 -29.80 41.03
C ILE A 59 -4.08 -30.54 42.15
N ALA A 60 -4.91 -29.85 42.93
CA ALA A 60 -5.67 -30.47 44.02
C ALA A 60 -6.63 -31.57 43.51
N ARG A 61 -7.23 -31.39 42.34
CA ARG A 61 -8.10 -32.40 41.70
C ARG A 61 -7.35 -33.69 41.34
N GLU A 62 -6.08 -33.57 40.94
CA GLU A 62 -5.29 -34.71 40.47
C GLU A 62 -4.66 -35.51 41.63
N ILE A 63 -4.37 -34.85 42.76
CA ILE A 63 -3.77 -35.50 43.94
C ILE A 63 -4.83 -36.23 44.77
N LYS A 64 -5.31 -37.37 44.26
CA LYS A 64 -6.35 -38.20 44.90
C LYS A 64 -5.90 -38.87 46.21
N THR A 65 -4.60 -39.10 46.39
CA THR A 65 -4.03 -39.83 47.55
C THR A 65 -4.03 -39.02 48.85
N LEU A 66 -3.87 -37.69 48.76
CA LEU A 66 -3.88 -36.79 49.93
C LEU A 66 -5.29 -36.33 50.35
N LYS A 67 -6.30 -36.60 49.51
CA LYS A 67 -7.71 -36.27 49.77
C LYS A 67 -8.28 -37.01 50.99
N TYR A 68 -7.77 -38.21 51.28
CA TYR A 68 -8.16 -39.01 52.44
C TYR A 68 -7.65 -38.46 53.77
N VAL A 69 -6.65 -37.57 53.75
CA VAL A 69 -6.01 -36.98 54.95
C VAL A 69 -6.31 -35.48 55.09
N GLY A 70 -7.06 -34.89 54.15
CA GLY A 70 -7.44 -33.46 54.19
C GLY A 70 -6.30 -32.46 53.94
N LEU A 71 -5.18 -32.92 53.38
CA LEU A 71 -3.98 -32.11 53.14
C LEU A 71 -3.77 -31.75 51.66
N ASP A 72 -4.70 -32.14 50.79
CA ASP A 72 -4.68 -31.93 49.33
C ASP A 72 -4.55 -30.46 48.96
N GLN A 73 -5.34 -29.59 49.58
CA GLN A 73 -5.32 -28.14 49.33
C GLN A 73 -4.01 -27.48 49.78
N MET A 74 -3.44 -27.92 50.90
CA MET A 74 -2.17 -27.40 51.39
C MET A 74 -1.02 -27.82 50.47
N ALA A 75 -0.98 -29.10 50.09
CA ALA A 75 -0.01 -29.65 49.17
C ALA A 75 -0.09 -28.97 47.80
N ALA A 76 -1.30 -28.77 47.27
CA ALA A 76 -1.53 -28.09 45.99
C ALA A 76 -1.07 -26.63 46.01
N ARG A 77 -1.31 -25.88 47.09
CA ARG A 77 -0.82 -24.49 47.23
C ARG A 77 0.70 -24.42 47.30
N VAL A 78 1.34 -25.37 47.99
CA VAL A 78 2.81 -25.44 48.05
C VAL A 78 3.40 -25.81 46.68
N ALA A 79 2.80 -26.79 46.00
CA ALA A 79 3.21 -27.19 44.66
C ALA A 79 3.04 -26.04 43.64
N THR A 80 1.90 -25.36 43.66
CA THR A 80 1.62 -24.21 42.78
C THR A 80 2.64 -23.10 42.99
N ARG A 81 2.90 -22.70 44.25
CA ARG A 81 3.92 -21.67 44.53
C ARG A 81 5.30 -22.06 44.01
N LYS A 82 5.71 -23.32 44.18
CA LYS A 82 7.01 -23.80 43.66
C LYS A 82 7.06 -23.80 42.13
N ILE A 83 5.99 -24.23 41.47
CA ILE A 83 5.90 -24.24 40.00
C ILE A 83 5.90 -22.83 39.45
N VAL A 84 5.08 -21.94 40.01
CA VAL A 84 5.00 -20.52 39.62
C VAL A 84 6.36 -19.85 39.81
N ALA A 85 7.02 -20.06 40.95
CA ALA A 85 8.35 -19.51 41.19
C ALA A 85 9.41 -20.06 40.21
N ALA A 86 9.36 -21.35 39.88
CA ALA A 86 10.25 -21.94 38.88
C ALA A 86 10.00 -21.37 37.48
N VAL A 87 8.73 -21.24 37.07
CA VAL A 87 8.35 -20.65 35.77
C VAL A 87 8.76 -19.19 35.69
N ALA A 88 8.48 -18.39 36.72
CA ALA A 88 8.87 -16.99 36.78
C ALA A 88 10.41 -16.85 36.72
N HIS A 89 11.14 -17.69 37.43
CA HIS A 89 12.61 -17.72 37.36
C HIS A 89 13.10 -18.04 35.95
N THR A 90 12.56 -19.06 35.30
CA THR A 90 12.96 -19.43 33.92
C THR A 90 12.60 -18.33 32.92
N LEU A 91 11.45 -17.67 33.06
CA LEU A 91 11.07 -16.53 32.22
C LEU A 91 12.02 -15.34 32.43
N ALA A 92 12.43 -15.08 33.67
CA ALA A 92 13.37 -14.02 34.00
C ALA A 92 14.79 -14.30 33.46
N GLU A 93 15.26 -15.55 33.55
CA GLU A 93 16.53 -15.98 32.93
C GLU A 93 16.49 -15.80 31.41
N LEU A 94 15.39 -16.21 30.79
CA LEU A 94 15.19 -16.06 29.35
C LEU A 94 15.14 -14.59 28.95
N ALA A 95 14.50 -13.73 29.74
CA ALA A 95 14.45 -12.29 29.53
C ALA A 95 15.84 -11.64 29.67
N ALA A 96 16.64 -12.08 30.65
CA ALA A 96 17.93 -11.46 30.98
C ALA A 96 19.09 -11.87 30.07
N ASP A 97 19.05 -13.06 29.45
CA ASP A 97 20.10 -13.56 28.56
C ASP A 97 19.64 -13.59 27.08
N PRO A 98 20.05 -12.60 26.26
CA PRO A 98 19.78 -12.61 24.82
C PRO A 98 20.38 -13.82 24.09
N ALA A 99 21.44 -14.43 24.63
CA ALA A 99 22.13 -15.56 24.03
C ALA A 99 21.56 -16.92 24.46
N HIS A 100 20.47 -16.93 25.24
CA HIS A 100 19.88 -18.12 25.83
C HIS A 100 19.49 -19.18 24.77
N PRO A 101 19.73 -20.49 25.00
CA PRO A 101 19.45 -21.54 24.01
C PRO A 101 18.00 -21.57 23.50
N LEU A 102 17.03 -21.27 24.37
CA LEU A 102 15.61 -21.20 23.98
C LEU A 102 15.32 -20.02 23.04
N ARG A 103 15.98 -18.86 23.19
CA ARG A 103 15.84 -17.74 22.27
C ARG A 103 16.34 -18.10 20.88
N ARG A 104 17.51 -18.74 20.80
CA ARG A 104 18.06 -19.22 19.51
C ARG A 104 17.16 -20.25 18.84
N ARG A 105 16.52 -21.12 19.64
CA ARG A 105 15.56 -22.09 19.12
C ARG A 105 14.29 -21.41 18.61
N PHE A 106 13.85 -20.32 19.26
CA PHE A 106 12.77 -19.48 18.77
C PHE A 106 13.15 -18.76 17.47
N ASP A 107 14.37 -18.24 17.34
CA ASP A 107 14.87 -17.65 16.10
C ASP A 107 14.79 -18.63 14.93
N ALA A 108 15.39 -19.82 15.11
CA ALA A 108 15.38 -20.85 14.09
C ALA A 108 13.96 -21.31 13.73
N PHE A 109 13.06 -21.37 14.71
CA PHE A 109 11.65 -21.65 14.46
C PHE A 109 10.98 -20.55 13.64
N MET A 110 11.21 -19.27 13.97
CA MET A 110 10.62 -18.15 13.25
C MET A 110 11.12 -18.08 11.81
N ASP A 111 12.41 -18.30 11.58
CA ASP A 111 12.99 -18.33 10.23
C ASP A 111 12.39 -19.46 9.39
N ASP A 112 12.33 -20.68 9.94
CA ASP A 112 11.70 -21.83 9.26
C ASP A 112 10.21 -21.58 9.01
N PHE A 113 9.50 -21.06 10.01
CA PHE A 113 8.07 -20.76 9.90
C PHE A 113 7.78 -19.74 8.79
N VAL A 114 8.59 -18.68 8.67
CA VAL A 114 8.43 -17.67 7.61
C VAL A 114 8.73 -18.26 6.23
N VAL A 115 9.75 -19.12 6.11
CA VAL A 115 10.04 -19.82 4.85
C VAL A 115 8.88 -20.73 4.45
N ARG A 116 8.35 -21.51 5.40
CA ARG A 116 7.21 -22.39 5.18
C ARG A 116 5.97 -21.61 4.82
N LEU A 117 5.66 -20.51 5.50
CA LEU A 117 4.48 -19.69 5.20
C LEU A 117 4.47 -19.18 3.75
N LYS A 118 5.64 -18.95 3.15
CA LYS A 118 5.79 -18.47 1.76
C LYS A 118 5.75 -19.58 0.71
N HIS A 119 6.23 -20.77 1.02
CA HIS A 119 6.52 -21.80 0.00
C HIS A 119 5.78 -23.12 0.22
N ASP A 120 5.28 -23.37 1.42
CA ASP A 120 4.61 -24.61 1.78
C ASP A 120 3.17 -24.61 1.22
N PRO A 121 2.80 -25.62 0.40
CA PRO A 121 1.48 -25.70 -0.20
C PRO A 121 0.35 -25.79 0.84
N GLU A 122 0.59 -26.38 2.02
CA GLU A 122 -0.43 -26.49 3.08
C GLU A 122 -0.80 -25.11 3.62
N PHE A 123 0.19 -24.25 3.88
CA PHE A 123 -0.04 -22.88 4.34
C PHE A 123 -0.72 -22.01 3.29
N ARG A 124 -0.42 -22.24 2.01
CA ARG A 124 -1.10 -21.56 0.91
C ARG A 124 -2.57 -21.97 0.84
N GLU A 125 -2.88 -23.26 0.96
CA GLU A 125 -4.27 -23.75 0.99
C GLU A 125 -5.04 -23.21 2.20
N ARG A 126 -4.39 -23.18 3.38
CA ARG A 126 -4.95 -22.57 4.60
C ARG A 126 -5.26 -21.09 4.40
N GLY A 127 -4.34 -20.35 3.76
CA GLY A 127 -4.51 -18.95 3.43
C GLY A 127 -5.67 -18.71 2.46
N GLU A 128 -5.81 -19.57 1.45
CA GLU A 128 -6.93 -19.53 0.52
C GLU A 128 -8.27 -19.88 1.19
N GLN A 129 -8.30 -20.82 2.13
CA GLN A 129 -9.51 -21.10 2.94
C GLN A 129 -9.92 -19.89 3.76
N ILE A 130 -9.00 -19.30 4.52
CA ILE A 130 -9.27 -18.09 5.32
C ILE A 130 -9.75 -16.96 4.41
N ARG A 131 -9.11 -16.77 3.26
CA ARG A 131 -9.50 -15.78 2.26
C ARG A 131 -10.90 -16.04 1.71
N ALA A 132 -11.25 -17.30 1.44
CA ALA A 132 -12.57 -17.69 0.97
C ALA A 132 -13.64 -17.46 2.05
N GLU A 133 -13.34 -17.78 3.31
CA GLU A 133 -14.22 -17.51 4.46
C GLU A 133 -14.47 -16.01 4.65
N LEU A 134 -13.42 -15.18 4.57
CA LEU A 134 -13.57 -13.72 4.65
C LEU A 134 -14.38 -13.16 3.49
N GLN A 135 -14.21 -13.67 2.26
CA GLN A 135 -15.00 -13.24 1.11
C GLN A 135 -16.45 -13.72 1.17
N ALA A 136 -16.69 -14.91 1.70
CA ALA A 136 -18.02 -15.48 1.85
C ALA A 136 -18.82 -14.78 2.96
N HIS A 137 -18.16 -14.14 3.92
CA HIS A 137 -18.83 -13.49 5.02
C HIS A 137 -19.36 -12.08 4.63
N PRO A 138 -20.68 -11.88 4.48
CA PRO A 138 -21.25 -10.64 3.96
C PRO A 138 -20.91 -9.41 4.81
N ALA A 139 -20.73 -9.59 6.13
CA ALA A 139 -20.35 -8.49 7.03
C ALA A 139 -18.94 -7.94 6.78
N VAL A 140 -18.02 -8.71 6.17
CA VAL A 140 -16.64 -8.26 5.92
C VAL A 140 -16.63 -7.19 4.83
N GLY A 141 -17.42 -7.38 3.78
CA GLY A 141 -17.54 -6.39 2.69
C GLY A 141 -18.13 -5.06 3.17
N GLU A 142 -19.21 -5.11 3.95
CA GLU A 142 -19.85 -3.91 4.51
C GLU A 142 -18.95 -3.21 5.53
N TYR A 143 -18.31 -3.96 6.43
CA TYR A 143 -17.40 -3.42 7.44
C TYR A 143 -16.16 -2.77 6.80
N LEU A 144 -15.52 -3.42 5.83
CA LEU A 144 -14.39 -2.83 5.09
C LEU A 144 -14.81 -1.59 4.30
N HIS A 145 -16.03 -1.56 3.77
CA HIS A 145 -16.55 -0.38 3.10
C HIS A 145 -16.78 0.79 4.06
N GLY A 146 -17.32 0.51 5.25
CA GLY A 146 -17.48 1.48 6.34
C GLY A 146 -16.14 2.05 6.80
N LEU A 147 -15.18 1.19 7.13
CA LEU A 147 -13.82 1.62 7.52
C LEU A 147 -13.13 2.45 6.45
N TRP A 148 -13.29 2.09 5.18
CA TRP A 148 -12.74 2.87 4.07
C TRP A 148 -13.39 4.25 3.95
N GLY A 149 -14.71 4.32 4.14
CA GLY A 149 -15.44 5.58 4.18
C GLY A 149 -15.00 6.47 5.33
N GLU A 150 -14.85 5.91 6.53
CA GLU A 150 -14.36 6.61 7.72
C GLU A 150 -12.94 7.12 7.55
N LEU A 151 -12.04 6.31 6.97
CA LEU A 151 -10.68 6.70 6.67
C LEU A 151 -10.64 7.88 5.69
N LEU A 152 -11.43 7.82 4.62
CA LEU A 152 -11.51 8.89 3.63
C LEU A 152 -12.10 10.16 4.24
N ALA A 153 -13.14 10.05 5.06
CA ALA A 153 -13.76 11.18 5.74
C ALA A 153 -12.78 11.85 6.71
N TRP A 154 -12.05 11.05 7.49
CA TRP A 154 -11.01 11.54 8.39
C TRP A 154 -9.86 12.21 7.63
N LEU A 155 -9.41 11.62 6.52
CA LEU A 155 -8.37 12.20 5.68
C LEU A 155 -8.81 13.52 5.05
N GLU A 156 -10.04 13.59 4.57
CA GLU A 156 -10.61 14.81 4.02
C GLU A 156 -10.72 15.92 5.08
N ASP A 157 -11.15 15.56 6.30
CA ASP A 157 -11.22 16.50 7.43
C ASP A 157 -9.82 17.01 7.81
N ASP A 158 -8.84 16.12 7.98
CA ASP A 158 -7.45 16.53 8.28
C ASP A 158 -6.91 17.48 7.20
N LEU A 159 -7.10 17.17 5.92
CA LEU A 159 -6.61 17.98 4.81
C LEU A 159 -7.30 19.35 4.68
N ARG A 160 -8.55 19.48 5.16
CA ARG A 160 -9.27 20.77 5.18
C ARG A 160 -8.78 21.69 6.29
N ARG A 161 -8.10 21.16 7.31
CA ARG A 161 -7.59 21.96 8.42
C ARG A 161 -6.31 22.69 8.04
N SER A 162 -6.18 23.93 8.51
CA SER A 162 -4.96 24.74 8.34
C SER A 162 -3.74 24.13 9.04
N ASP A 163 -3.95 23.27 10.04
CA ASP A 163 -2.91 22.59 10.81
C ASP A 163 -2.73 21.10 10.41
N SER A 164 -3.20 20.69 9.23
CA SER A 164 -3.11 19.32 8.71
C SER A 164 -1.72 18.71 8.86
N THR A 165 -1.63 17.60 9.59
CA THR A 165 -0.35 16.90 9.76
C THR A 165 0.01 16.11 8.51
N ILE A 166 -0.99 15.52 7.86
CA ILE A 166 -0.80 14.78 6.61
C ILE A 166 -0.45 15.73 5.49
N GLY A 167 -1.18 16.84 5.36
CA GLY A 167 -0.92 17.88 4.37
C GLY A 167 0.50 18.42 4.48
N ARG A 168 0.98 18.74 5.70
CA ARG A 168 2.37 19.14 5.91
C ARG A 168 3.35 18.05 5.45
N ARG A 169 3.12 16.79 5.80
CA ARG A 169 4.04 15.69 5.44
C ARG A 169 4.07 15.41 3.95
N ILE A 170 2.91 15.47 3.28
CA ILE A 170 2.81 15.39 1.82
C ILE A 170 3.56 16.55 1.18
N ALA A 171 3.38 17.78 1.68
CA ALA A 171 4.11 18.95 1.18
C ALA A 171 5.63 18.80 1.34
N THR A 172 6.10 18.28 2.48
CA THR A 172 7.53 18.00 2.69
C THR A 172 8.06 16.93 1.74
N LEU A 173 7.30 15.85 1.52
CA LEU A 173 7.68 14.79 0.58
C LEU A 173 7.70 15.31 -0.86
N ALA A 174 6.70 16.10 -1.25
CA ALA A 174 6.63 16.73 -2.57
C ALA A 174 7.77 17.72 -2.79
N ALA A 175 8.10 18.54 -1.78
CA ALA A 175 9.24 19.46 -1.84
C ALA A 175 10.57 18.68 -1.97
N SER A 176 10.74 17.62 -1.17
CA SER A 176 11.92 16.74 -1.25
C SER A 176 12.03 16.06 -2.62
N ALA A 177 10.91 15.56 -3.16
CA ALA A 177 10.86 14.96 -4.48
C ALA A 177 11.20 15.99 -5.58
N GLY A 178 10.68 17.21 -5.48
CA GLY A 178 10.98 18.31 -6.40
C GLY A 178 12.45 18.72 -6.36
N GLN A 179 13.05 18.80 -5.17
CA GLN A 179 14.50 19.04 -5.01
C GLN A 179 15.32 17.93 -5.67
N ARG A 180 14.96 16.66 -5.41
CA ARG A 180 15.61 15.52 -6.06
C ARG A 180 15.45 15.58 -7.57
N LEU A 181 14.27 15.92 -8.08
CA LEU A 181 14.04 16.04 -9.51
C LEU A 181 14.95 17.10 -10.15
N GLN A 182 15.21 18.22 -9.46
CA GLN A 182 16.11 19.26 -9.97
C GLN A 182 17.59 18.83 -9.96
N GLN A 183 18.00 18.07 -8.95
CA GLN A 183 19.42 17.82 -8.66
C GLN A 183 19.93 16.45 -9.14
N ASP A 184 19.05 15.47 -9.32
CA ASP A 184 19.38 14.05 -9.56
C ASP A 184 18.93 13.63 -10.97
N GLU A 185 19.89 13.60 -11.91
CA GLU A 185 19.68 13.18 -13.31
C GLU A 185 19.27 11.70 -13.43
N PRO A 186 19.90 10.74 -12.73
CA PRO A 186 19.41 9.35 -12.66
C PRO A 186 17.94 9.24 -12.22
N PHE A 187 17.53 9.97 -11.18
CA PHE A 187 16.14 9.94 -10.69
C PHE A 187 15.14 10.49 -11.72
N ARG A 188 15.50 11.57 -12.44
CA ARG A 188 14.70 12.09 -13.55
C ARG A 188 14.52 11.06 -14.67
N ARG A 189 15.61 10.39 -15.05
CA ARG A 189 15.57 9.38 -16.10
C ARG A 189 14.65 8.22 -15.73
N TRP A 190 14.79 7.71 -14.51
CA TRP A 190 13.93 6.65 -13.99
C TRP A 190 12.44 7.07 -14.02
N ILE A 191 12.10 8.29 -13.58
CA ILE A 191 10.72 8.80 -13.65
C ILE A 191 10.20 8.82 -15.09
N ASN A 192 11.00 9.35 -16.03
CA ASN A 192 10.61 9.42 -17.43
C ASN A 192 10.35 8.03 -18.05
N GLU A 193 11.19 7.05 -17.73
CA GLU A 193 11.01 5.65 -18.15
C GLU A 193 9.68 5.10 -17.59
N GLN A 194 9.43 5.26 -16.29
CA GLN A 194 8.19 4.78 -15.67
C GLN A 194 6.94 5.44 -16.26
N ILE A 195 6.98 6.74 -16.55
CA ILE A 195 5.87 7.44 -17.22
C ILE A 195 5.68 6.91 -18.64
N THR A 196 6.76 6.70 -19.38
CA THR A 196 6.71 6.21 -20.76
C THR A 196 6.16 4.79 -20.83
N ASP A 197 6.51 3.93 -19.88
CA ASP A 197 6.03 2.56 -19.81
C ASP A 197 4.55 2.49 -19.37
N ALA A 198 4.14 3.36 -18.46
CA ALA A 198 2.77 3.39 -17.94
C ALA A 198 1.77 4.12 -18.85
N ALA A 199 2.22 5.11 -19.62
CA ALA A 199 1.36 5.97 -20.43
C ALA A 199 0.49 5.20 -21.45
N PRO A 200 0.99 4.19 -22.21
CA PRO A 200 0.17 3.46 -23.17
C PRO A 200 -1.05 2.78 -22.53
N LEU A 201 -0.87 2.16 -21.36
CA LEU A 201 -1.95 1.50 -20.62
C LEU A 201 -3.03 2.49 -20.17
N ALA A 202 -2.62 3.66 -19.69
CA ALA A 202 -3.55 4.72 -19.30
C ALA A 202 -4.28 5.32 -20.51
N ILE A 203 -3.55 5.61 -21.59
CA ILE A 203 -4.11 6.18 -22.83
C ILE A 203 -5.13 5.22 -23.44
N GLU A 204 -4.83 3.92 -23.49
CA GLU A 204 -5.78 2.93 -24.01
C GLU A 204 -7.06 2.90 -23.17
N ARG A 205 -6.91 2.88 -21.85
CA ARG A 205 -8.04 2.84 -20.91
C ARG A 205 -8.96 4.05 -21.03
N TYR A 206 -8.41 5.25 -21.27
CA TYR A 206 -9.16 6.51 -21.32
C TYR A 206 -9.29 7.07 -22.73
N ARG A 207 -9.01 6.28 -23.78
CA ARG A 207 -9.00 6.71 -25.18
C ARG A 207 -10.27 7.47 -25.59
N GLU A 208 -11.43 6.97 -25.19
CA GLU A 208 -12.72 7.58 -25.55
C GLU A 208 -13.01 8.86 -24.77
N ASP A 209 -12.59 8.95 -23.51
CA ASP A 209 -12.74 10.17 -22.72
C ASP A 209 -11.79 11.27 -23.23
N ILE A 210 -10.56 10.90 -23.61
CA ILE A 210 -9.60 11.80 -24.27
C ILE A 210 -10.18 12.32 -25.58
N ARG A 211 -10.73 11.43 -26.43
CA ARG A 211 -11.40 11.81 -27.68
C ARG A 211 -12.54 12.79 -27.42
N ARG A 212 -13.42 12.48 -26.47
CA ARG A 212 -14.57 13.34 -26.12
C ARG A 212 -14.11 14.72 -25.66
N TYR A 213 -13.10 14.77 -24.80
CA TYR A 213 -12.52 16.02 -24.31
C TYR A 213 -11.94 16.86 -25.46
N ILE A 214 -11.18 16.25 -26.37
CA ILE A 214 -10.63 16.96 -27.54
C ILE A 214 -11.77 17.52 -28.40
N VAL A 215 -12.80 16.72 -28.70
CA VAL A 215 -13.95 17.15 -29.50
C VAL A 215 -14.69 18.30 -28.82
N GLU A 216 -14.92 18.21 -27.51
CA GLU A 216 -15.59 19.26 -26.74
C GLU A 216 -14.77 20.55 -26.72
N ARG A 217 -13.45 20.46 -26.52
CA ARG A 217 -12.57 21.64 -26.50
C ARG A 217 -12.43 22.29 -27.87
N VAL A 218 -12.28 21.52 -28.94
CA VAL A 218 -12.23 22.05 -30.30
C VAL A 218 -13.58 22.66 -30.70
N GLY A 219 -14.69 22.03 -30.30
CA GLY A 219 -16.04 22.56 -30.54
C GLY A 219 -16.36 23.86 -29.78
N GLN A 220 -15.59 24.18 -28.73
CA GLN A 220 -15.71 25.42 -27.95
C GLN A 220 -14.83 26.56 -28.49
N TRP A 221 -13.94 26.31 -29.45
CA TRP A 221 -13.11 27.35 -30.04
C TRP A 221 -13.97 28.31 -30.87
N ASN A 222 -13.72 29.61 -30.70
CA ASN A 222 -14.33 30.62 -31.54
C ASN A 222 -13.58 30.73 -32.89
N ALA A 223 -14.20 31.39 -33.88
CA ALA A 223 -13.62 31.51 -35.22
C ALA A 223 -12.24 32.21 -35.25
N GLU A 224 -11.97 33.13 -34.31
CA GLU A 224 -10.67 33.79 -34.19
C GLU A 224 -9.59 32.83 -33.64
N GLU A 225 -9.90 32.06 -32.60
CA GLU A 225 -9.01 31.05 -32.02
C GLU A 225 -8.68 29.94 -33.02
N MET A 226 -9.68 29.46 -33.76
CA MET A 226 -9.46 28.49 -34.84
C MET A 226 -8.53 29.05 -35.93
N THR A 227 -8.74 30.30 -36.34
CA THR A 227 -7.94 30.95 -37.40
C THR A 227 -6.51 31.17 -36.94
N LEU A 228 -6.31 31.64 -35.70
CA LEU A 228 -4.99 31.88 -35.12
C LEU A 228 -4.17 30.59 -35.02
N GLU A 229 -4.78 29.48 -34.57
CA GLU A 229 -4.07 28.20 -34.45
C GLU A 229 -3.79 27.56 -35.81
N LEU A 230 -4.70 27.69 -36.78
CA LEU A 230 -4.46 27.30 -38.17
C LEU A 230 -3.30 28.11 -38.77
N GLU A 231 -3.27 29.43 -38.61
CA GLU A 231 -2.20 30.30 -39.12
C GLU A 231 -0.86 30.00 -38.43
N ARG A 232 -0.86 29.72 -37.13
CA ARG A 232 0.35 29.39 -36.37
C ARG A 232 1.03 28.10 -36.88
N HIS A 233 0.24 27.12 -37.32
CA HIS A 233 0.75 25.83 -37.76
C HIS A 233 0.90 25.69 -39.30
N ILE A 234 0.13 26.45 -40.09
CA ILE A 234 0.11 26.36 -41.58
C ILE A 234 0.71 27.60 -42.25
N GLY A 235 1.07 28.65 -41.50
CA GLY A 235 1.29 30.03 -41.95
C GLY A 235 2.22 30.28 -43.15
N ARG A 236 3.07 29.34 -43.55
CA ARG A 236 3.91 29.48 -44.76
C ARG A 236 3.16 29.14 -46.05
N ASP A 237 2.23 28.18 -46.03
CA ASP A 237 1.56 27.69 -47.23
C ASP A 237 0.42 28.62 -47.69
N LEU A 238 -0.27 29.27 -46.75
CA LEU A 238 -1.30 30.27 -47.06
C LEU A 238 -0.72 31.54 -47.71
N GLN A 239 0.51 31.92 -47.35
CA GLN A 239 1.20 33.05 -47.97
C GLN A 239 1.57 32.77 -49.43
N PHE A 240 1.90 31.53 -49.79
CA PHE A 240 2.19 31.17 -51.18
C PHE A 240 0.98 31.35 -52.10
N ILE A 241 -0.24 31.08 -51.63
CA ILE A 241 -1.46 31.33 -52.40
C ILE A 241 -1.64 32.84 -52.65
N ARG A 242 -1.40 33.68 -51.64
CA ARG A 242 -1.50 35.15 -51.76
C ARG A 242 -0.45 35.72 -52.71
N ILE A 243 0.80 35.27 -52.60
CA ILE A 243 1.91 35.70 -53.48
C ILE A 243 1.65 35.23 -54.92
N ASN A 244 1.35 33.95 -55.13
CA ASN A 244 1.05 33.41 -56.47
C ASN A 244 -0.15 34.11 -57.12
N GLY A 245 -1.19 34.43 -56.34
CA GLY A 245 -2.35 35.19 -56.82
C GLY A 245 -1.99 36.60 -57.31
N THR A 246 -1.18 37.35 -56.54
CA THR A 246 -0.72 38.68 -56.96
C THR A 246 0.22 38.64 -58.16
N LEU A 247 1.05 37.60 -58.27
CA LEU A 247 2.06 37.47 -59.32
C LEU A 247 1.42 37.07 -60.65
N VAL A 248 0.48 36.12 -60.64
CA VAL A 248 -0.30 35.72 -61.82
C VAL A 248 -1.24 36.85 -62.26
N GLY A 249 -1.96 37.48 -61.32
CA GLY A 249 -2.84 38.60 -61.62
C GLY A 249 -2.08 39.79 -62.23
N GLY A 250 -0.90 40.11 -61.70
CA GLY A 250 -0.01 41.13 -62.24
C GLY A 250 0.48 40.81 -63.65
N LEU A 251 0.94 39.58 -63.90
CA LEU A 251 1.38 39.14 -65.23
C LEU A 251 0.26 39.18 -66.27
N VAL A 252 -0.93 38.69 -65.94
CA VAL A 252 -2.09 38.71 -66.83
C VAL A 252 -2.52 40.15 -67.13
N GLY A 253 -2.57 41.02 -66.11
CA GLY A 253 -2.87 42.44 -66.28
C GLY A 253 -1.86 43.16 -67.17
N LEU A 254 -0.57 42.89 -66.99
CA LEU A 254 0.49 43.46 -67.82
C LEU A 254 0.38 42.98 -69.27
N LEU A 255 0.08 41.70 -69.48
CA LEU A 255 -0.07 41.10 -70.81
C LEU A 255 -1.27 41.71 -71.54
N ILE A 256 -2.42 41.84 -70.87
CA ILE A 256 -3.61 42.50 -71.42
C ILE A 256 -3.30 43.97 -71.76
N HIS A 257 -2.64 44.71 -70.87
CA HIS A 257 -2.28 46.10 -71.10
C HIS A 257 -1.35 46.26 -72.33
N THR A 258 -0.34 45.39 -72.44
CA THR A 258 0.64 45.43 -73.53
C THR A 258 -0.02 45.11 -74.88
N VAL A 259 -0.90 44.11 -74.93
CA VAL A 259 -1.67 43.77 -76.14
C VAL A 259 -2.62 44.90 -76.53
N THR A 260 -3.24 45.55 -75.54
CA THR A 260 -4.14 46.68 -75.79
C THR A 260 -3.41 47.89 -76.37
N GLN A 261 -2.20 48.20 -75.88
CA GLN A 261 -1.36 49.28 -76.40
C GLN A 261 -0.78 48.99 -77.79
N LEU A 262 -0.52 47.72 -78.13
CA LEU A 262 -0.01 47.33 -79.45
C LEU A 262 -1.09 47.29 -80.54
N LEU A 263 -2.36 47.14 -80.15
CA LEU A 263 -3.52 47.11 -81.05
C LEU A 263 -4.23 48.48 -81.18
N ALA A 264 -3.81 49.47 -80.39
CA ALA A 264 -4.27 50.86 -80.45
C ALA A 264 -3.35 51.71 -81.33
#